data_AF-A0A7K4IKZ3-F1
#
_entry.id   AF-A0A7K4IKZ3-F1
#
_cell.length_a   1.000
_cell.length_b   1.000
_cell.length_c   1.000
_cell.angle_alpha   90.00
_cell.angle_beta   90.00
_cell.angle_gamma   90.00
#
_symmetry.space_group_name_H-M   'P 1'
#
loop_
_entity.id
_entity.type
_entity.pdbx_description
1 polymer ?
#
loop_
_entity_poly.entity_id
_entity_poly.type
_entity_poly.pdbx_seq_one_letter_code
_entity_poly.pdbx_strand_id
1 'polypeptide(L)'
;MITPLLWVAMPDSLVSDAAHLRDKTLKVGMIGRACSIFGVSRIYLYKDGIENYEEDGKTIRTLLEYMETPQYLRKKLFGRLSALTYAGLLPPLRTPHHKLEVPISSIRVGDFREGVTMKIGGRTLVDVGLSSPIPLEGTAKEDERVTIVFTSPFPNPKCRMVKKDEAKDYWGYEVKQAPSLGKLVKSVKVDLVILTSRKGRMVAELWPDLIRETKKARSILLVFGSPKRGVFEILSEEGMNPVQISGFTINTIPDQKTATIRTEEALLASLTILNLAIHL
;
A
#
# COMPACT_ATOMS: atom_id res chain seq x y z
N MET A 1 13.57 -18.53 -4.79
CA MET A 1 13.60 -17.13 -5.27
C MET A 1 13.12 -16.25 -4.12
N ILE A 2 13.77 -15.11 -3.89
CA ILE A 2 13.29 -14.11 -2.93
C ILE A 2 12.29 -13.24 -3.69
N THR A 3 11.03 -13.21 -3.26
CA THR A 3 10.04 -12.29 -3.84
C THR A 3 10.40 -10.87 -3.39
N PRO A 4 10.57 -9.90 -4.31
CA PRO A 4 10.95 -8.53 -3.94
C PRO A 4 9.84 -7.83 -3.17
N LEU A 5 10.23 -6.93 -2.26
CA LEU A 5 9.33 -5.94 -1.68
C LEU A 5 8.87 -4.98 -2.77
N LEU A 6 7.57 -4.91 -3.01
CA LEU A 6 7.00 -4.07 -4.05
C LEU A 6 6.42 -2.78 -3.46
N TRP A 7 6.90 -1.64 -3.93
CA TRP A 7 6.44 -0.31 -3.55
C TRP A 7 5.88 0.42 -4.77
N VAL A 8 4.87 1.23 -4.54
CA VAL A 8 4.24 2.07 -5.57
C VAL A 8 4.37 3.53 -5.16
N ALA A 9 4.73 4.41 -6.09
CA ALA A 9 4.71 5.86 -5.92
C ALA A 9 3.67 6.48 -6.86
N MET A 10 2.78 7.30 -6.31
CA MET A 10 1.73 8.01 -7.04
C MET A 10 1.64 9.45 -6.52
N PRO A 11 1.20 10.42 -7.33
CA PRO A 11 1.08 11.79 -6.86
C PRO A 11 -0.15 11.98 -5.95
N ASP A 12 -0.13 13.00 -5.10
CA ASP A 12 -1.29 13.44 -4.32
C ASP A 12 -2.41 14.04 -5.19
N SER A 13 -2.09 14.49 -6.40
CA SER A 13 -3.00 14.96 -7.44
C SER A 13 -3.71 13.83 -8.22
N LEU A 14 -3.53 12.57 -7.83
CA LEU A 14 -4.06 11.37 -8.49
C LEU A 14 -5.58 11.40 -8.74
N VAL A 15 -6.33 12.09 -7.89
CA VAL A 15 -7.81 12.18 -7.96
C VAL A 15 -8.30 13.53 -8.47
N SER A 16 -7.41 14.34 -9.04
CA SER A 16 -7.71 15.71 -9.52
C SER A 16 -8.68 15.77 -10.71
N ASP A 17 -8.89 14.65 -11.40
CA ASP A 17 -9.85 14.47 -12.50
C ASP A 17 -11.25 14.07 -12.01
N ALA A 18 -11.43 13.80 -10.71
CA ALA A 18 -12.70 13.44 -10.10
C ALA A 18 -13.27 14.63 -9.31
N ALA A 19 -14.46 15.11 -9.70
CA ALA A 19 -15.09 16.27 -9.08
C ALA A 19 -15.61 15.99 -7.66
N HIS A 20 -16.22 14.82 -7.43
CA HIS A 20 -16.93 14.51 -6.20
C HIS A 20 -16.20 13.46 -5.36
N LEU A 21 -16.31 13.57 -4.02
CA LEU A 21 -15.72 12.61 -3.08
C LEU A 21 -16.14 11.16 -3.36
N ARG A 22 -17.37 10.96 -3.87
CA ARG A 22 -17.88 9.64 -4.27
C ARG A 22 -16.99 8.99 -5.34
N ASP A 23 -16.64 9.75 -6.38
CA ASP A 23 -15.82 9.24 -7.51
C ASP A 23 -14.36 9.07 -7.08
N LYS A 24 -13.84 10.00 -6.27
CA LYS A 24 -12.52 9.86 -5.62
C LYS A 24 -12.45 8.56 -4.80
N THR A 25 -13.50 8.24 -4.06
CA THR A 25 -13.60 7.02 -3.25
C THR A 25 -13.53 5.76 -4.09
N LEU A 26 -14.27 5.70 -5.20
CA LEU A 26 -14.24 4.56 -6.12
C LEU A 26 -12.84 4.38 -6.74
N LYS A 27 -12.24 5.48 -7.21
CA LYS A 27 -10.89 5.48 -7.81
C LYS A 27 -9.83 4.97 -6.84
N VAL A 28 -9.81 5.52 -5.62
CA VAL A 28 -8.88 5.07 -4.58
C VAL A 28 -9.17 3.62 -4.18
N GLY A 29 -10.44 3.21 -4.19
CA GLY A 29 -10.87 1.82 -4.01
C GLY A 29 -10.21 0.85 -4.99
N MET A 30 -10.17 1.20 -6.27
CA MET A 30 -9.50 0.39 -7.30
C MET A 30 -7.99 0.28 -7.06
N ILE A 31 -7.36 1.37 -6.63
CA ILE A 31 -5.92 1.43 -6.33
C ILE A 31 -5.59 0.55 -5.12
N GLY A 32 -6.33 0.70 -4.01
CA GLY A 32 -6.14 -0.12 -2.81
C GLY A 32 -6.31 -1.62 -3.10
N ARG A 33 -7.26 -1.99 -3.97
CA ARG A 33 -7.40 -3.39 -4.44
C ARG A 33 -6.21 -3.85 -5.25
N ALA A 34 -5.82 -3.10 -6.29
CA ALA A 34 -4.72 -3.48 -7.16
C ALA A 34 -3.44 -3.70 -6.36
N CYS A 35 -3.10 -2.75 -5.47
CA CYS A 35 -1.98 -2.88 -4.55
C CYS A 35 -2.07 -4.15 -3.68
N SER A 36 -3.25 -4.46 -3.15
CA SER A 36 -3.45 -5.65 -2.31
C SER A 36 -3.37 -6.97 -3.08
N ILE A 37 -3.87 -7.01 -4.33
CA ILE A 37 -3.82 -8.20 -5.19
C ILE A 37 -2.36 -8.61 -5.46
N PHE A 38 -1.50 -7.62 -5.71
CA PHE A 38 -0.10 -7.85 -6.08
C PHE A 38 0.88 -7.74 -4.90
N GLY A 39 0.38 -7.71 -3.65
CA GLY A 39 1.22 -7.72 -2.46
C GLY A 39 2.12 -6.49 -2.32
N VAL A 40 1.69 -5.32 -2.82
CA VAL A 40 2.41 -4.05 -2.63
C VAL A 40 2.52 -3.77 -1.13
N SER A 41 3.73 -3.60 -0.60
CA SER A 41 3.93 -3.38 0.84
C SER A 41 3.91 -1.90 1.23
N ARG A 42 4.13 -0.98 0.29
CA ARG A 42 4.10 0.47 0.54
C ARG A 42 3.55 1.26 -0.64
N ILE A 43 2.70 2.24 -0.34
CA ILE A 43 2.19 3.23 -1.27
C ILE A 43 2.71 4.59 -0.84
N TYR A 44 3.55 5.20 -1.67
CA TYR A 44 4.06 6.55 -1.48
C TYR A 44 3.19 7.57 -2.24
N LEU A 45 2.70 8.57 -1.53
CA LEU A 45 2.00 9.73 -2.07
C LEU A 45 2.97 10.91 -2.11
N TYR A 46 3.42 11.31 -3.29
CA TYR A 46 4.36 12.42 -3.46
C TYR A 46 3.66 13.69 -3.95
N LYS A 47 4.15 14.87 -3.58
CA LYS A 47 3.67 16.14 -4.16
C LYS A 47 4.26 16.33 -5.55
N ASP A 48 3.44 16.66 -6.54
CA ASP A 48 3.91 16.93 -7.91
C ASP A 48 4.18 18.42 -8.21
N GLY A 49 3.83 19.34 -7.30
CA GLY A 49 4.49 20.65 -7.20
C GLY A 49 3.85 21.83 -7.93
N ILE A 50 2.72 21.67 -8.62
CA ILE A 50 2.07 22.79 -9.33
C ILE A 50 0.90 23.38 -8.56
N GLU A 51 0.01 22.55 -8.03
CA GLU A 51 -1.17 22.98 -7.29
C GLU A 51 -1.19 22.35 -5.89
N ASN A 52 -1.88 23.01 -4.95
CA ASN A 52 -2.00 22.48 -3.60
C ASN A 52 -3.08 21.38 -3.55
N TYR A 53 -2.65 20.13 -3.72
CA TYR A 53 -3.48 18.94 -3.59
C TYR A 53 -3.44 18.32 -2.19
N GLU A 54 -3.10 19.08 -1.15
CA GLU A 54 -2.94 18.53 0.20
C GLU A 54 -4.21 17.84 0.74
N GLU A 55 -5.38 18.41 0.49
CA GLU A 55 -6.67 17.83 0.91
C GLU A 55 -6.99 16.54 0.12
N ASP A 56 -6.63 16.49 -1.16
CA ASP A 56 -6.76 15.28 -1.97
C ASP A 56 -5.79 14.20 -1.49
N GLY A 57 -4.55 14.56 -1.20
CA GLY A 57 -3.57 13.67 -0.59
C GLY A 57 -4.01 13.11 0.77
N LYS A 58 -4.61 13.95 1.63
CA LYS A 58 -5.22 13.51 2.91
C LYS A 58 -6.38 12.55 2.67
N THR A 59 -7.23 12.84 1.69
CA THR A 59 -8.39 12.00 1.32
C THR A 59 -7.92 10.62 0.82
N ILE A 60 -6.98 10.60 -0.13
CA ILE A 60 -6.40 9.35 -0.67
C ILE A 60 -5.78 8.53 0.45
N ARG A 61 -4.95 9.17 1.30
CA ARG A 61 -4.32 8.50 2.44
C ARG A 61 -5.35 7.88 3.39
N THR A 62 -6.34 8.67 3.81
CA THR A 62 -7.38 8.22 4.73
C THR A 62 -8.15 7.02 4.18
N LEU A 63 -8.52 7.07 2.90
CA LEU A 63 -9.22 5.98 2.22
C LEU A 63 -8.36 4.71 2.12
N LEU A 64 -7.10 4.83 1.70
CA LEU A 64 -6.18 3.69 1.59
C LEU A 64 -5.89 3.05 2.96
N GLU A 65 -5.62 3.85 3.99
CA GLU A 65 -5.39 3.37 5.36
C GLU A 65 -6.67 2.72 5.94
N TYR A 66 -7.85 3.29 5.68
CA TYR A 66 -9.13 2.70 6.08
C TYR A 66 -9.38 1.35 5.41
N MET A 67 -9.10 1.25 4.10
CA MET A 67 -9.21 -0.01 3.37
C MET A 67 -8.28 -1.07 3.95
N GLU A 68 -7.02 -0.73 4.22
CA GLU A 68 -6.01 -1.65 4.74
C GLU A 68 -6.31 -2.08 6.18
N THR A 69 -6.94 -1.24 6.97
CA THR A 69 -7.27 -1.55 8.37
C THR A 69 -8.33 -2.66 8.46
N PRO A 70 -8.11 -3.71 9.27
CA PRO A 70 -9.10 -4.76 9.52
C PRO A 70 -10.42 -4.21 10.08
N GLN A 71 -11.53 -4.83 9.67
CA GLN A 71 -12.88 -4.30 9.91
C GLN A 71 -13.17 -4.03 11.39
N TYR A 72 -12.74 -4.91 12.29
CA TYR A 72 -12.95 -4.79 13.74
C TYR A 72 -12.21 -3.60 14.37
N LEU A 73 -11.17 -3.06 13.73
CA LEU A 73 -10.41 -1.91 14.25
C LEU A 73 -10.89 -0.55 13.68
N ARG A 74 -11.62 -0.55 12.56
CA ARG A 74 -11.96 0.68 11.82
C ARG A 74 -12.71 1.69 12.67
N LYS A 75 -13.71 1.25 13.43
CA LYS A 75 -14.53 2.13 14.27
C LYS A 75 -13.70 2.84 15.34
N LYS A 76 -12.74 2.13 15.94
CA LYS A 76 -11.84 2.67 16.98
C LYS A 76 -10.82 3.65 16.39
N LEU A 77 -10.22 3.30 15.24
CA LEU A 77 -9.10 4.06 14.68
C LEU A 77 -9.51 5.28 13.85
N PHE A 78 -10.66 5.24 13.17
CA PHE A 78 -11.06 6.30 12.25
C PHE A 78 -12.24 7.13 12.77
N GLY A 79 -13.05 6.62 13.70
CA GLY A 79 -14.24 7.33 14.16
C GLY A 79 -15.16 7.74 13.00
N ARG A 80 -15.54 9.03 12.95
CA ARG A 80 -16.35 9.62 11.88
C ARG A 80 -15.56 10.72 11.17
N LEU A 81 -15.03 10.41 9.98
CA LEU A 81 -14.32 11.37 9.13
C LEU A 81 -15.15 11.66 7.88
N SER A 82 -15.18 12.93 7.44
CA SER A 82 -15.86 13.35 6.21
C SER A 82 -15.33 12.62 4.97
N ALA A 83 -14.02 12.39 4.90
CA ALA A 83 -13.39 11.61 3.83
C ALA A 83 -13.94 10.17 3.70
N LEU A 84 -14.55 9.62 4.77
CA LEU A 84 -15.09 8.27 4.80
C LEU A 84 -16.61 8.20 4.58
N THR A 85 -17.25 9.32 4.19
CA THR A 85 -18.70 9.37 3.92
C THR A 85 -19.17 8.28 2.95
N TYR A 86 -18.35 7.99 1.93
CA TYR A 86 -18.64 6.98 0.91
C TYR A 86 -17.89 5.66 1.11
N ALA A 87 -17.35 5.40 2.31
CA ALA A 87 -16.52 4.21 2.57
C ALA A 87 -17.23 2.87 2.27
N GLY A 88 -18.56 2.84 2.25
CA GLY A 88 -19.34 1.67 1.81
C GLY A 88 -19.18 1.30 0.33
N LEU A 89 -18.67 2.21 -0.51
CA LEU A 89 -18.31 1.94 -1.90
C LEU A 89 -16.92 1.34 -2.05
N LEU A 90 -16.11 1.34 -0.98
CA LEU A 90 -14.77 0.76 -1.03
C LEU A 90 -14.88 -0.76 -1.14
N PRO A 91 -14.23 -1.35 -2.14
CA PRO A 91 -14.36 -2.77 -2.39
C PRO A 91 -13.53 -3.60 -1.37
N PRO A 92 -13.98 -4.79 -0.96
CA PRO A 92 -13.38 -5.52 0.17
C PRO A 92 -12.02 -6.14 -0.17
N LEU A 93 -10.98 -5.88 0.62
CA LEU A 93 -9.64 -6.41 0.35
C LEU A 93 -9.51 -7.92 0.61
N ARG A 94 -10.10 -8.43 1.70
CA ARG A 94 -10.01 -9.85 2.11
C ARG A 94 -8.56 -10.40 2.14
N THR A 95 -7.62 -9.57 2.57
CA THR A 95 -6.19 -9.93 2.74
C THR A 95 -5.97 -10.75 4.01
N PRO A 96 -4.84 -11.46 4.16
CA PRO A 96 -4.58 -12.37 5.29
C PRO A 96 -4.74 -11.74 6.68
N HIS A 97 -4.45 -10.45 6.84
CA HIS A 97 -4.60 -9.71 8.10
C HIS A 97 -6.04 -9.25 8.39
N HIS A 98 -6.95 -9.33 7.41
CA HIS A 98 -8.40 -9.09 7.58
C HIS A 98 -9.10 -10.34 8.12
N LYS A 99 -8.59 -10.86 9.25
CA LYS A 99 -9.15 -12.05 9.90
C LYS A 99 -10.58 -11.77 10.37
N LEU A 100 -11.44 -12.76 10.17
CA LEU A 100 -12.80 -12.74 10.71
C LEU A 100 -12.78 -13.02 12.22
N GLU A 101 -13.86 -12.65 12.88
CA GLU A 101 -14.13 -13.08 14.25
C GLU A 101 -14.30 -14.60 14.28
N VAL A 102 -13.65 -15.24 15.24
CA VAL A 102 -13.72 -16.69 15.49
C VAL A 102 -13.79 -16.91 17.00
N PRO A 103 -14.31 -18.06 17.47
CA PRO A 103 -14.24 -18.40 18.88
C PRO A 103 -12.80 -18.39 19.37
N ILE A 104 -12.54 -17.78 20.54
CA ILE A 104 -11.20 -17.69 21.12
C ILE A 104 -10.55 -19.06 21.34
N SER A 105 -11.35 -20.11 21.54
CA SER A 105 -10.91 -21.51 21.65
C SER A 105 -10.32 -22.09 20.36
N SER A 106 -10.57 -21.47 19.20
CA SER A 106 -10.04 -21.91 17.90
C SER A 106 -8.66 -21.32 17.57
N ILE A 107 -8.20 -20.34 18.36
CA ILE A 107 -6.92 -19.69 18.17
C ILE A 107 -5.77 -20.62 18.56
N ARG A 108 -4.74 -20.67 17.72
CA ARG A 108 -3.53 -21.47 17.93
C ARG A 108 -2.32 -20.60 18.22
N VAL A 109 -1.36 -21.18 18.93
CA VAL A 109 -0.04 -20.58 19.10
C VAL A 109 0.59 -20.38 17.71
N GLY A 110 1.13 -19.20 17.48
CA GLY A 110 1.66 -18.81 16.17
C GLY A 110 0.65 -18.13 15.25
N ASP A 111 -0.64 -18.03 15.62
CA ASP A 111 -1.60 -17.24 14.84
C ASP A 111 -1.26 -15.75 14.94
N PHE A 112 -1.38 -15.03 13.82
CA PHE A 112 -1.14 -13.59 13.74
C PHE A 112 -2.46 -12.83 13.64
N ARG A 113 -2.53 -11.67 14.31
CA ARG A 113 -3.64 -10.72 14.19
C ARG A 113 -3.14 -9.29 14.31
N GLU A 114 -3.88 -8.36 13.72
CA GLU A 114 -3.75 -6.95 14.05
C GLU A 114 -4.55 -6.67 15.33
N GLY A 115 -4.13 -5.68 16.09
CA GLY A 115 -4.90 -5.23 17.23
C GLY A 115 -4.57 -3.82 17.66
N VAL A 116 -5.33 -3.33 18.63
CA VAL A 116 -5.08 -2.04 19.28
C VAL A 116 -4.88 -2.26 20.77
N THR A 117 -3.80 -1.73 21.29
CA THR A 117 -3.43 -1.84 22.70
C THR A 117 -4.37 -1.02 23.59
N MET A 118 -4.55 -1.48 24.83
CA MET A 118 -5.35 -0.83 25.85
C MET A 118 -4.79 -1.13 27.25
N LYS A 119 -4.96 -0.21 28.20
CA LYS A 119 -4.53 -0.41 29.59
C LYS A 119 -5.74 -0.62 30.50
N ILE A 120 -5.81 -1.79 31.14
CA ILE A 120 -6.88 -2.12 32.10
C ILE A 120 -6.24 -2.67 33.37
N GLY A 121 -6.54 -2.04 34.52
CA GLY A 121 -6.07 -2.52 35.83
C GLY A 121 -4.54 -2.67 35.93
N GLY A 122 -3.78 -1.76 35.29
CA GLY A 122 -2.32 -1.80 35.27
C GLY A 122 -1.69 -2.82 34.30
N ARG A 123 -2.50 -3.57 33.55
CA ARG A 123 -2.03 -4.53 32.53
C ARG A 123 -2.26 -3.99 31.13
N THR A 124 -1.36 -4.32 30.20
CA THR A 124 -1.54 -4.06 28.77
C THR A 124 -2.25 -5.24 28.13
N LEU A 125 -3.38 -4.96 27.47
CA LEU A 125 -4.14 -5.91 26.68
C LEU A 125 -4.21 -5.42 25.23
N VAL A 126 -4.58 -6.30 24.31
CA VAL A 126 -4.75 -5.98 22.90
C VAL A 126 -6.13 -6.43 22.45
N ASP A 127 -6.93 -5.50 21.92
CA ASP A 127 -8.15 -5.84 21.18
C ASP A 127 -7.75 -6.32 19.79
N VAL A 128 -7.97 -7.62 19.52
CA VAL A 128 -7.62 -8.32 18.28
C VAL A 128 -8.85 -8.79 17.50
N GLY A 129 -10.03 -8.20 17.79
CA GLY A 129 -11.28 -8.58 17.12
C GLY A 129 -11.77 -9.97 17.49
N LEU A 130 -11.62 -10.33 18.78
CA LEU A 130 -12.17 -11.53 19.39
C LEU A 130 -13.14 -11.13 20.51
N SER A 131 -13.82 -12.11 21.11
CA SER A 131 -14.79 -11.90 22.19
C SER A 131 -14.22 -11.20 23.44
N SER A 132 -12.91 -11.21 23.64
CA SER A 132 -12.23 -10.54 24.75
C SER A 132 -10.81 -10.09 24.36
N PRO A 133 -10.31 -8.96 24.90
CA PRO A 133 -8.92 -8.54 24.72
C PRO A 133 -7.91 -9.59 25.23
N ILE A 134 -6.75 -9.65 24.59
CA ILE A 134 -5.71 -10.64 24.89
C ILE A 134 -4.58 -9.97 25.69
N PRO A 135 -4.14 -10.53 26.83
CA PRO A 135 -2.99 -10.02 27.57
C PRO A 135 -1.72 -9.96 26.73
N LEU A 136 -1.04 -8.82 26.74
CA LEU A 136 0.22 -8.61 26.06
C LEU A 136 1.40 -9.00 26.97
N GLU A 137 2.31 -9.78 26.43
CA GLU A 137 3.62 -10.07 27.01
C GLU A 137 4.59 -8.93 26.68
N GLY A 138 4.57 -7.89 27.51
CA GLY A 138 5.41 -6.71 27.36
C GLY A 138 4.66 -5.43 27.68
N THR A 139 5.22 -4.31 27.24
CA THR A 139 4.62 -2.98 27.37
C THR A 139 4.46 -2.35 26.00
N ALA A 140 3.40 -1.56 25.85
CA ALA A 140 3.12 -0.78 24.66
C ALA A 140 2.47 0.54 25.05
N LYS A 141 2.45 1.51 24.13
CA LYS A 141 1.65 2.71 24.33
C LYS A 141 0.17 2.32 24.28
N GLU A 142 -0.67 3.09 24.94
CA GLU A 142 -2.11 2.91 24.83
C GLU A 142 -2.60 3.43 23.46
N ASP A 143 -3.62 2.78 22.90
CA ASP A 143 -4.18 3.08 21.58
C ASP A 143 -3.19 2.98 20.40
N GLU A 144 -2.19 2.12 20.56
CA GLU A 144 -1.23 1.78 19.52
C GLU A 144 -1.75 0.62 18.68
N ARG A 145 -1.80 0.78 17.35
CA ARG A 145 -2.07 -0.32 16.43
C ARG A 145 -0.82 -1.18 16.30
N VAL A 146 -0.96 -2.48 16.57
CA VAL A 146 0.14 -3.44 16.62
C VAL A 146 -0.21 -4.71 15.86
N THR A 147 0.83 -5.37 15.33
CA THR A 147 0.73 -6.77 14.90
C THR A 147 1.15 -7.66 16.05
N ILE A 148 0.36 -8.69 16.35
CA ILE A 148 0.67 -9.65 17.42
C ILE A 148 0.75 -11.07 16.87
N VAL A 149 1.43 -11.92 17.64
CA VAL A 149 1.37 -13.37 17.51
C VAL A 149 0.94 -13.99 18.84
N PHE A 150 0.06 -14.99 18.79
CA PHE A 150 -0.37 -15.73 19.98
C PHE A 150 0.75 -16.63 20.50
N THR A 151 1.02 -16.57 21.80
CA THR A 151 2.10 -17.30 22.48
C THR A 151 1.58 -18.43 23.38
N SER A 152 0.31 -18.39 23.77
CA SER A 152 -0.36 -19.47 24.51
C SER A 152 -1.78 -19.74 24.00
N PRO A 153 -2.28 -20.98 24.15
CA PRO A 153 -3.64 -21.34 23.71
C PRO A 153 -4.71 -20.98 24.77
N PHE A 154 -5.97 -21.12 24.37
CA PHE A 154 -7.11 -21.17 25.30
C PHE A 154 -6.91 -22.30 26.35
N PRO A 155 -7.31 -22.13 27.64
CA PRO A 155 -8.14 -21.06 28.20
C PRO A 155 -7.42 -19.78 28.60
N ASN A 156 -6.09 -19.74 28.56
CA ASN A 156 -5.30 -18.58 28.99
C ASN A 156 -4.43 -18.04 27.85
N PRO A 157 -5.03 -17.49 26.77
CA PRO A 157 -4.28 -16.98 25.64
C PRO A 157 -3.51 -15.71 26.02
N LYS A 158 -2.31 -15.59 25.46
CA LYS A 158 -1.42 -14.45 25.56
C LYS A 158 -0.85 -14.17 24.18
N CYS A 159 -0.34 -12.95 24.00
CA CYS A 159 0.31 -12.57 22.76
C CYS A 159 1.55 -11.72 23.02
N ARG A 160 2.42 -11.62 22.00
CA ARG A 160 3.53 -10.67 21.96
C ARG A 160 3.44 -9.82 20.70
N MET A 161 4.02 -8.63 20.73
CA MET A 161 4.18 -7.80 19.53
C MET A 161 5.22 -8.42 18.59
N VAL A 162 4.96 -8.28 17.30
CA VAL A 162 5.84 -8.72 16.20
C VAL A 162 5.93 -7.62 15.17
N LYS A 163 6.98 -7.66 14.35
CA LYS A 163 7.01 -6.88 13.13
C LYS A 163 6.14 -7.55 12.05
N LYS A 164 5.62 -6.76 11.11
CA LYS A 164 4.80 -7.26 9.99
C LYS A 164 5.52 -8.29 9.13
N ASP A 165 6.84 -8.19 9.00
CA ASP A 165 7.68 -9.13 8.22
C ASP A 165 7.91 -10.48 8.91
N GLU A 166 7.54 -10.63 10.19
CA GLU A 166 7.48 -11.96 10.84
C GLU A 166 6.26 -12.78 10.37
N ALA A 167 5.22 -12.12 9.81
CA ALA A 167 4.10 -12.83 9.21
C ALA A 167 4.52 -13.47 7.88
N LYS A 168 4.19 -14.75 7.69
CA LYS A 168 4.56 -15.50 6.48
C LYS A 168 3.79 -15.07 5.23
N ASP A 169 2.56 -14.57 5.43
CA ASP A 169 1.68 -14.13 4.36
C ASP A 169 1.71 -12.60 4.22
N TYR A 170 1.21 -12.10 3.10
CA TYR A 170 1.03 -10.66 2.89
C TYR A 170 0.22 -10.01 4.03
N TRP A 171 0.77 -8.95 4.62
CA TRP A 171 0.23 -8.30 5.82
C TRP A 171 -0.18 -6.82 5.60
N GLY A 172 -0.68 -6.54 4.39
CA GLY A 172 -1.14 -5.22 4.00
C GLY A 172 -0.03 -4.26 3.57
N TYR A 173 -0.44 -3.05 3.19
CA TYR A 173 0.47 -1.97 2.80
C TYR A 173 0.55 -0.87 3.87
N GLU A 174 1.63 -0.09 3.84
CA GLU A 174 1.72 1.20 4.53
C GLU A 174 1.52 2.33 3.52
N VAL A 175 0.83 3.40 3.92
CA VAL A 175 0.75 4.63 3.13
C VAL A 175 1.73 5.65 3.70
N LYS A 176 2.59 6.22 2.85
CA LYS A 176 3.60 7.21 3.25
C LYS A 176 3.51 8.43 2.36
N GLN A 177 3.73 9.60 2.95
CA GLN A 177 3.81 10.85 2.19
C GLN A 177 5.26 11.19 1.88
N ALA A 178 5.49 11.80 0.73
CA ALA A 178 6.78 12.32 0.33
C ALA A 178 6.65 13.78 -0.16
N PRO A 179 7.63 14.64 0.16
CA PRO A 179 7.56 16.05 -0.21
C PRO A 179 7.68 16.32 -1.71
N SER A 180 8.30 15.40 -2.47
CA SER A 180 8.39 15.44 -3.93
C SER A 180 8.80 14.06 -4.47
N LEU A 181 8.65 13.81 -5.77
CA LEU A 181 9.05 12.53 -6.36
C LEU A 181 10.58 12.36 -6.34
N GLY A 182 11.31 13.41 -6.68
CA GLY A 182 12.77 13.38 -6.67
C GLY A 182 13.37 13.16 -5.28
N LYS A 183 12.79 13.78 -4.24
CA LYS A 183 13.17 13.51 -2.85
C LYS A 183 12.83 12.08 -2.42
N LEU A 184 11.69 11.55 -2.87
CA LEU A 184 11.31 10.16 -2.62
C LEU A 184 12.37 9.19 -3.19
N VAL A 185 12.68 9.32 -4.48
CA VAL A 185 13.63 8.42 -5.16
C VAL A 185 15.04 8.50 -4.55
N LYS A 186 15.49 9.69 -4.11
CA LYS A 186 16.80 9.85 -3.44
C LYS A 186 16.83 9.29 -2.01
N SER A 187 15.72 9.36 -1.28
CA SER A 187 15.66 8.94 0.13
C SER A 187 15.39 7.45 0.30
N VAL A 188 14.66 6.85 -0.64
CA VAL A 188 14.29 5.45 -0.61
C VAL A 188 15.41 4.62 -1.24
N LYS A 189 16.13 3.87 -0.40
CA LYS A 189 17.08 2.84 -0.86
C LYS A 189 16.30 1.66 -1.43
N VAL A 190 16.10 1.66 -2.74
CA VAL A 190 15.44 0.60 -3.50
C VAL A 190 16.40 0.06 -4.55
N ASP A 191 16.34 -1.25 -4.81
CA ASP A 191 17.27 -1.90 -5.74
C ASP A 191 16.90 -1.58 -7.20
N LEU A 192 15.61 -1.43 -7.51
CA LEU A 192 15.12 -1.14 -8.85
C LEU A 192 14.00 -0.10 -8.85
N VAL A 193 14.21 1.00 -9.57
CA VAL A 193 13.18 2.01 -9.85
C VAL A 193 12.66 1.82 -11.28
N ILE A 194 11.35 1.68 -11.43
CA ILE A 194 10.65 1.56 -12.71
C ILE A 194 9.70 2.75 -12.86
N LEU A 195 9.94 3.59 -13.87
CA LEU A 195 9.04 4.68 -14.22
C LEU A 195 8.04 4.20 -15.27
N THR A 196 6.76 4.43 -15.06
CA THR A 196 5.72 4.16 -16.05
C THR A 196 5.47 5.40 -16.90
N SER A 197 5.55 5.26 -18.22
CA SER A 197 5.34 6.37 -19.15
C SER A 197 4.95 5.87 -20.53
N ARG A 198 4.01 6.55 -21.18
CA ARG A 198 3.67 6.33 -22.59
C ARG A 198 4.86 6.61 -23.53
N LYS A 199 5.78 7.49 -23.12
CA LYS A 199 7.02 7.81 -23.84
C LYS A 199 8.17 6.84 -23.49
N GLY A 200 7.90 5.85 -22.63
CA GLY A 200 8.87 4.82 -22.27
C GLY A 200 9.10 3.82 -23.39
N ARG A 201 10.15 3.01 -23.24
CA ARG A 201 10.40 1.89 -24.14
C ARG A 201 9.32 0.83 -23.96
N MET A 202 8.94 0.15 -25.04
CA MET A 202 7.90 -0.87 -24.98
C MET A 202 8.34 -2.02 -24.08
N VAL A 203 7.44 -2.50 -23.22
CA VAL A 203 7.72 -3.63 -22.32
C VAL A 203 8.25 -4.86 -23.05
N ALA A 204 7.77 -5.13 -24.26
CA ALA A 204 8.21 -6.26 -25.07
C ALA A 204 9.71 -6.20 -25.43
N GLU A 205 10.24 -5.01 -25.74
CA GLU A 205 11.66 -4.82 -26.05
C GLU A 205 12.55 -5.03 -24.81
N LEU A 206 12.02 -4.69 -23.64
CA LEU A 206 12.74 -4.76 -22.37
C LEU A 206 12.54 -6.09 -21.64
N TRP A 207 11.74 -7.01 -22.20
CA TRP A 207 11.23 -8.17 -21.47
C TRP A 207 12.32 -9.07 -20.84
N PRO A 208 13.39 -9.45 -21.56
CA PRO A 208 14.46 -10.28 -20.98
C PRO A 208 15.22 -9.56 -19.87
N ASP A 209 15.46 -8.25 -20.03
CA ASP A 209 16.15 -7.43 -19.04
C ASP A 209 15.28 -7.22 -17.80
N LEU A 210 13.98 -6.97 -18.00
CA LEU A 210 13.03 -6.81 -16.90
C LEU A 210 12.94 -8.07 -16.04
N ILE A 211 12.83 -9.25 -16.66
CA ILE A 211 12.85 -10.54 -15.93
C ILE A 211 14.15 -10.68 -15.12
N ARG A 212 15.29 -10.43 -15.75
CA ARG A 212 16.60 -10.60 -15.11
C ARG A 212 16.78 -9.67 -13.92
N GLU A 213 16.45 -8.39 -14.07
CA GLU A 213 16.67 -7.40 -13.02
C GLU A 213 15.64 -7.50 -11.89
N THR A 214 14.38 -7.86 -12.19
CA THR A 214 13.36 -8.09 -11.15
C THR A 214 13.68 -9.30 -10.27
N LYS A 215 14.30 -10.35 -10.82
CA LYS A 215 14.80 -11.52 -10.05
C LYS A 215 15.96 -11.20 -9.09
N LYS A 216 16.79 -10.21 -9.43
CA LYS A 216 17.94 -9.80 -8.61
C LYS A 216 17.55 -8.80 -7.53
N ALA A 217 16.53 -7.99 -7.80
CA ALA A 217 16.06 -6.95 -6.88
C ALA A 217 15.44 -7.59 -5.63
N ARG A 218 15.75 -7.06 -4.44
CA ARG A 218 15.03 -7.36 -3.20
C ARG A 218 13.92 -6.34 -2.94
N SER A 219 13.95 -5.21 -3.64
CA SER A 219 12.96 -4.15 -3.55
C SER A 219 12.78 -3.44 -4.90
N ILE A 220 11.53 -3.16 -5.27
CA ILE A 220 11.16 -2.52 -6.53
C ILE A 220 10.22 -1.34 -6.23
N LEU A 221 10.50 -0.18 -6.80
CA LEU A 221 9.63 1.00 -6.74
C LEU A 221 9.04 1.27 -8.13
N LEU A 222 7.73 1.11 -8.24
CA LEU A 222 6.97 1.42 -9.45
C LEU A 222 6.36 2.80 -9.35
N VAL A 223 6.72 3.70 -10.26
CA VAL A 223 6.35 5.12 -10.21
C VAL A 223 5.32 5.45 -11.28
N PHE A 224 4.24 6.11 -10.88
CA PHE A 224 3.16 6.59 -11.74
C PHE A 224 3.05 8.10 -11.68
N GLY A 225 2.63 8.71 -12.80
CA GLY A 225 2.28 10.12 -12.87
C GLY A 225 0.82 10.40 -12.48
N SER A 226 0.40 11.64 -12.63
CA SER A 226 -0.97 12.09 -12.40
C SER A 226 -1.78 12.03 -13.70
N PRO A 227 -3.12 12.18 -13.64
CA PRO A 227 -3.95 12.29 -14.84
C PRO A 227 -3.49 13.42 -15.78
N LYS A 228 -2.97 14.52 -15.23
CA LYS A 228 -2.53 15.70 -15.98
C LYS A 228 -1.06 15.64 -16.38
N ARG A 229 -0.21 14.94 -15.62
CA ARG A 229 1.26 15.07 -15.70
C ARG A 229 1.97 13.73 -15.71
N GLY A 230 2.90 13.58 -16.66
CA GLY A 230 3.74 12.39 -16.75
C GLY A 230 4.89 12.40 -15.74
N VAL A 231 5.40 11.23 -15.38
CA VAL A 231 6.57 11.09 -14.47
C VAL A 231 7.79 11.89 -14.95
N PHE A 232 8.01 11.95 -16.28
CA PHE A 232 9.13 12.68 -16.89
C PHE A 232 9.06 14.17 -16.65
N GLU A 233 7.87 14.73 -16.81
CA GLU A 233 7.59 16.15 -16.63
C GLU A 233 7.84 16.56 -15.17
N ILE A 234 7.27 15.80 -14.23
CA ILE A 234 7.43 16.03 -12.78
C ILE A 234 8.91 16.03 -12.39
N LEU A 235 9.67 15.01 -12.81
CA LEU A 235 11.09 14.90 -12.47
C LEU A 235 11.94 15.99 -13.13
N SER A 236 11.62 16.36 -14.37
CA SER A 236 12.39 17.37 -15.10
C SER A 236 12.22 18.76 -14.47
N GLU A 237 11.02 19.10 -14.01
CA GLU A 237 10.76 20.33 -13.23
C GLU A 237 11.46 20.31 -11.87
N GLU A 238 11.63 19.14 -11.26
CA GLU A 238 12.46 18.97 -10.06
C GLU A 238 13.98 19.00 -10.36
N GLY A 239 14.39 19.27 -11.60
CA GLY A 239 15.80 19.31 -12.03
C GLY A 239 16.48 17.94 -12.04
N MET A 240 15.71 16.86 -12.17
CA MET A 240 16.21 15.49 -12.20
C MET A 240 16.07 14.86 -13.59
N ASN A 241 17.06 14.05 -13.98
CA ASN A 241 17.01 13.30 -15.22
C ASN A 241 16.36 11.92 -14.98
N PRO A 242 15.17 11.64 -15.54
CA PRO A 242 14.46 10.37 -15.37
C PRO A 242 15.29 9.13 -15.74
N VAL A 243 16.17 9.26 -16.74
CA VAL A 243 17.02 8.16 -17.23
C VAL A 243 18.11 7.81 -16.22
N GLN A 244 18.61 8.79 -15.47
CA GLN A 244 19.67 8.56 -14.47
C GLN A 244 19.14 7.97 -13.16
N ILE A 245 17.86 8.19 -12.85
CA ILE A 245 17.27 7.75 -11.57
C ILE A 245 16.49 6.43 -11.69
N SER A 246 16.32 5.90 -12.89
CA SER A 246 15.52 4.71 -13.14
C SER A 246 16.33 3.61 -13.79
N GLY A 247 16.12 2.36 -13.34
CA GLY A 247 16.61 1.19 -14.05
C GLY A 247 15.82 0.96 -15.33
N PHE A 248 14.53 1.31 -15.32
CA PHE A 248 13.68 1.28 -16.49
C PHE A 248 12.72 2.46 -16.56
N THR A 249 12.49 2.93 -17.78
CA THR A 249 11.27 3.66 -18.13
C THR A 249 10.49 2.84 -19.13
N ILE A 250 9.29 2.39 -18.74
CA ILE A 250 8.53 1.38 -19.48
C ILE A 250 7.17 1.93 -19.90
N ASN A 251 6.81 1.69 -21.16
CA ASN A 251 5.43 1.67 -21.62
C ASN A 251 4.88 0.24 -21.48
N THR A 252 4.03 0.03 -20.48
CA THR A 252 3.41 -1.27 -20.15
C THR A 252 2.18 -1.58 -20.99
N ILE A 253 1.62 -0.60 -21.70
CA ILE A 253 0.45 -0.77 -22.57
C ILE A 253 0.79 -0.16 -23.94
N PRO A 254 1.66 -0.84 -24.73
CA PRO A 254 1.97 -0.40 -26.08
C PRO A 254 0.69 -0.37 -26.93
N ASP A 255 0.66 0.52 -27.93
CA ASP A 255 -0.45 0.68 -28.87
C ASP A 255 -1.84 0.89 -28.23
N GLN A 256 -1.89 1.56 -27.08
CA GLN A 256 -3.13 1.93 -26.41
C GLN A 256 -4.14 2.56 -27.40
N LYS A 257 -5.39 2.10 -27.34
CA LYS A 257 -6.46 2.55 -28.26
C LYS A 257 -7.32 3.67 -27.69
N THR A 258 -6.95 4.18 -26.52
CA THR A 258 -7.53 5.37 -25.89
C THR A 258 -6.49 6.49 -25.88
N ALA A 259 -6.93 7.75 -25.89
CA ALA A 259 -6.00 8.89 -25.82
C ALA A 259 -5.21 8.93 -24.51
N THR A 260 -5.83 8.48 -23.42
CA THR A 260 -5.25 8.41 -22.08
C THR A 260 -5.58 7.06 -21.43
N ILE A 261 -4.73 6.64 -20.50
CA ILE A 261 -4.99 5.52 -19.59
C ILE A 261 -5.03 6.12 -18.20
N ARG A 262 -6.09 5.84 -17.43
CA ARG A 262 -6.21 6.35 -16.07
C ARG A 262 -5.19 5.67 -15.16
N THR A 263 -4.78 6.35 -14.10
CA THR A 263 -3.68 5.84 -13.27
C THR A 263 -4.01 4.50 -12.59
N GLU A 264 -5.26 4.28 -12.19
CA GLU A 264 -5.74 3.01 -11.62
C GLU A 264 -5.76 1.85 -12.65
N GLU A 265 -6.03 2.15 -13.92
CA GLU A 265 -5.95 1.20 -15.03
C GLU A 265 -4.48 0.85 -15.33
N ALA A 266 -3.63 1.88 -15.43
CA ALA A 266 -2.20 1.73 -15.63
C ALA A 266 -1.53 0.95 -14.48
N LEU A 267 -1.96 1.20 -13.24
CA LEU A 267 -1.48 0.50 -12.06
C LEU A 267 -1.77 -0.99 -12.15
N LEU A 268 -3.02 -1.37 -12.40
CA LEU A 268 -3.41 -2.77 -12.50
C LEU A 268 -2.64 -3.50 -13.61
N ALA A 269 -2.56 -2.90 -14.80
CA ALA A 269 -1.84 -3.50 -15.93
C ALA A 269 -0.33 -3.63 -15.65
N SER A 270 0.29 -2.58 -15.12
CA SER A 270 1.74 -2.58 -14.85
C SER A 270 2.11 -3.55 -13.74
N LEU A 271 1.30 -3.66 -12.69
CA LEU A 271 1.50 -4.65 -11.63
C LEU A 271 1.30 -6.08 -12.15
N THR A 272 0.36 -6.31 -13.07
CA THR A 272 0.17 -7.63 -13.71
C THR A 272 1.41 -8.07 -14.48
N ILE A 273 1.96 -7.16 -15.30
CA ILE A 273 3.17 -7.39 -16.08
C ILE A 273 4.37 -7.63 -15.17
N LEU A 274 4.53 -6.81 -14.14
CA LEU A 274 5.62 -6.94 -13.19
C LEU A 274 5.53 -8.24 -12.39
N ASN A 275 4.32 -8.63 -11.98
CA ASN A 275 4.07 -9.91 -11.34
C ASN A 275 4.51 -11.07 -12.23
N LEU A 276 4.18 -11.03 -13.53
CA LEU A 276 4.62 -12.05 -14.47
C LEU A 276 6.17 -12.07 -14.58
N ALA A 277 6.81 -10.91 -14.72
CA ALA A 277 8.27 -10.83 -14.81
C ALA A 277 8.99 -11.36 -13.56
N ILE A 278 8.45 -11.12 -12.36
CA ILE A 278 8.99 -11.64 -11.09
C ILE A 278 8.95 -13.17 -11.02
N HIS A 279 7.95 -13.80 -11.64
CA HIS A 279 7.71 -15.24 -11.54
C HIS A 279 8.28 -16.08 -12.71
N LEU A 280 8.76 -15.44 -13.77
CA LEU A 280 9.40 -16.09 -14.92
C LEU A 280 10.90 -16.12 -14.76
#